data_AF-A0A925XSG2-F1
#
_entry.id   AF-A0A925XSG2-F1
#
_cell.length_a   1.000
_cell.length_b   1.000
_cell.length_c   1.000
_cell.angle_alpha   90.00
_cell.angle_beta   90.00
_cell.angle_gamma   90.00
#
_symmetry.space_group_name_H-M   'P 1'
#
loop_
_entity.id
_entity.type
_entity.pdbx_description
1 polymer ?
#
loop_
_entity_poly.entity_id
_entity_poly.type
_entity_poly.pdbx_seq_one_letter_code
_entity_poly.pdbx_strand_id
1 'polypeptide(L)'
;MSRSEAGTLGKSLVFAALCALGVLLLQWSHTMTGQLAPRQMQPVLPQPEVVRRLTFGFTNVLADWYWLQFVQYFGDTQARRSGYNLSADYLELISTLNPYFIHAQAQANYAVAEAMADPERALRILLGGTARNPNRRGTLGMPGTWYLYRLAGSVVFRHYQDYGRAAQLYALAAGQPDAPAVMKENAAAFYGAANDQTRAIRLWLEFYCEAPFPQMRSNARERLGKLGIGDEEAARACAAGK
;
A
#
# COMPACT_ATOMS: atom_id res chain seq x y z
N MET A 1 -7.28 -58.65 -17.55
CA MET A 1 -7.77 -57.31 -17.16
C MET A 1 -9.05 -57.48 -16.39
N SER A 2 -9.01 -57.25 -15.08
CA SER A 2 -10.11 -57.57 -14.16
C SER A 2 -11.18 -56.47 -14.21
N ARG A 3 -12.45 -56.83 -13.95
CA ARG A 3 -13.60 -55.90 -13.93
C ARG A 3 -13.39 -54.65 -13.05
N SER A 4 -12.42 -54.65 -12.13
CA SER A 4 -12.07 -53.53 -11.26
C SER A 4 -11.33 -52.39 -11.98
N GLU A 5 -10.47 -52.68 -12.96
CA GLU A 5 -9.71 -51.65 -13.69
C GLU A 5 -10.60 -50.84 -14.63
N ALA A 6 -11.54 -51.51 -15.30
CA ALA A 6 -12.52 -50.88 -16.19
C ALA A 6 -13.44 -49.88 -15.45
N GLY A 7 -13.85 -50.20 -14.21
CA GLY A 7 -14.69 -49.33 -13.40
C GLY A 7 -13.96 -48.10 -12.85
N THR A 8 -12.64 -48.19 -12.67
CA THR A 8 -11.81 -47.09 -12.17
C THR A 8 -11.45 -46.13 -13.30
N LEU A 9 -11.17 -46.66 -14.49
CA LEU A 9 -10.93 -45.86 -15.69
C LEU A 9 -12.16 -45.04 -16.10
N GLY A 10 -13.36 -45.63 -15.99
CA GLY A 10 -14.62 -44.94 -16.29
C GLY A 10 -14.90 -43.76 -15.35
N LYS A 11 -14.58 -43.90 -14.05
CA LYS A 11 -14.75 -42.81 -13.07
C LYS A 11 -13.78 -41.66 -13.32
N SER A 12 -12.52 -41.96 -13.66
CA SER A 12 -11.52 -40.92 -14.00
C SER A 12 -11.88 -40.16 -15.28
N LEU A 13 -12.43 -40.85 -16.29
CA LEU A 13 -12.91 -40.21 -17.52
C LEU A 13 -14.12 -39.30 -17.27
N VAL A 14 -15.07 -39.73 -16.44
CA VAL A 14 -16.23 -38.90 -16.06
C VAL A 14 -15.77 -37.67 -15.27
N PHE A 15 -14.82 -37.83 -14.35
CA PHE A 15 -14.27 -36.70 -13.59
C PHE A 15 -13.53 -35.71 -14.51
N ALA A 16 -12.67 -36.20 -15.41
CA ALA A 16 -11.98 -35.35 -16.38
C ALA A 16 -12.96 -34.64 -17.32
N ALA A 17 -14.04 -35.30 -17.74
CA ALA A 17 -15.09 -34.71 -18.57
C ALA A 17 -15.88 -33.63 -17.81
N LEU A 18 -16.16 -33.82 -16.51
CA LEU A 18 -16.79 -32.81 -15.67
C LEU A 18 -15.87 -31.60 -15.45
N CYS A 19 -14.57 -31.82 -15.26
CA CYS A 19 -13.59 -30.73 -15.17
C CYS A 19 -13.49 -29.96 -16.50
N ALA A 20 -13.43 -30.66 -17.63
CA ALA A 20 -13.39 -30.03 -18.95
C ALA A 20 -14.68 -29.26 -19.25
N LEU A 21 -15.84 -29.82 -18.90
CA LEU A 21 -17.13 -29.14 -19.02
C LEU A 21 -17.19 -27.90 -18.12
N GLY A 22 -16.66 -27.97 -16.88
CA GLY A 22 -16.54 -26.82 -15.99
C GLY A 22 -15.66 -25.72 -16.57
N VAL A 23 -14.50 -26.07 -17.15
CA VAL A 23 -13.60 -25.13 -17.83
C VAL A 23 -14.30 -24.52 -19.05
N LEU A 24 -14.99 -25.32 -19.87
CA LEU A 24 -15.72 -24.84 -21.04
C LEU A 24 -16.88 -23.94 -20.66
N LEU A 25 -17.63 -24.24 -19.59
CA LEU A 25 -18.70 -23.38 -19.09
C LEU A 25 -18.15 -22.05 -18.56
N LEU A 26 -17.02 -22.08 -17.85
CA LEU A 26 -16.33 -20.86 -17.40
C LEU A 26 -15.81 -20.04 -18.58
N GLN A 27 -15.16 -20.66 -19.57
CA GLN A 27 -14.67 -19.97 -20.76
C GLN A 27 -15.80 -19.45 -21.65
N TRP A 28 -16.90 -20.21 -21.78
CA TRP A 28 -18.08 -19.81 -22.54
C TRP A 28 -18.81 -18.65 -21.88
N SER A 29 -18.89 -18.65 -20.55
CA SER A 29 -19.40 -17.50 -19.79
C SER A 29 -18.54 -16.25 -20.05
N HIS A 30 -17.22 -16.39 -20.16
CA HIS A 30 -16.29 -15.30 -20.42
C HIS A 30 -16.32 -14.77 -21.87
N THR A 31 -16.57 -15.65 -22.84
CA THR A 31 -16.66 -15.27 -24.27
C THR A 31 -18.02 -14.68 -24.63
N MET A 32 -19.12 -15.20 -24.07
CA MET A 32 -20.47 -14.65 -24.28
C MET A 32 -20.73 -13.34 -23.52
N THR A 33 -20.04 -13.12 -22.39
CA THR A 33 -20.06 -11.82 -21.69
C THR A 33 -19.26 -10.72 -22.39
N GLY A 34 -18.42 -11.05 -23.39
CA GLY A 34 -17.72 -10.07 -24.21
C GLY A 34 -18.62 -9.30 -25.19
N GLN A 35 -19.84 -9.80 -25.48
CA GLN A 35 -20.76 -9.19 -26.45
C GLN A 35 -22.08 -8.67 -25.85
N LEU A 36 -22.44 -9.10 -24.64
CA LEU A 36 -23.49 -8.44 -23.89
C LEU A 36 -22.88 -7.21 -23.23
N ALA A 37 -23.08 -6.03 -23.81
CA ALA A 37 -22.78 -4.76 -23.17
C ALA A 37 -23.21 -4.87 -21.70
N PRO A 38 -22.28 -4.76 -20.73
CA PRO A 38 -22.68 -5.03 -19.38
C PRO A 38 -23.66 -3.94 -19.00
N ARG A 39 -24.91 -4.33 -18.74
CA ARG A 39 -25.69 -3.67 -17.70
C ARG A 39 -25.01 -4.05 -16.38
N GLN A 40 -23.78 -3.57 -16.19
CA GLN A 40 -22.95 -3.83 -15.02
C GLN A 40 -23.59 -3.03 -13.90
N MET A 41 -24.45 -3.72 -13.16
CA MET A 41 -24.83 -3.36 -11.81
C MET A 41 -23.52 -3.02 -11.09
N GLN A 42 -23.37 -1.77 -10.65
CA GLN A 42 -22.26 -1.43 -9.75
C GLN A 42 -22.29 -2.47 -8.63
N PRO A 43 -21.21 -3.26 -8.43
CA PRO A 43 -21.25 -4.30 -7.43
C PRO A 43 -21.56 -3.63 -6.10
N VAL A 44 -22.70 -3.99 -5.51
CA VAL A 44 -23.02 -3.59 -4.15
C VAL A 44 -21.96 -4.26 -3.29
N LEU A 45 -21.00 -3.47 -2.82
CA LEU A 45 -19.95 -3.97 -1.96
C LEU A 45 -20.60 -4.40 -0.65
N PRO A 46 -20.50 -5.69 -0.27
CA PRO A 46 -21.13 -6.16 0.95
C PRO A 46 -20.45 -5.50 2.16
N GLN A 47 -21.22 -5.33 3.24
CA GLN A 47 -20.67 -4.81 4.48
C GLN A 47 -19.58 -5.74 5.01
N PRO A 48 -18.42 -5.22 5.44
CA PRO A 48 -17.29 -6.05 5.83
C PRO A 48 -17.60 -7.07 6.95
N GLU A 49 -18.49 -6.77 7.89
CA GLU A 49 -18.85 -7.72 8.96
C GLU A 49 -19.64 -8.93 8.43
N VAL A 50 -20.50 -8.73 7.42
CA VAL A 50 -21.26 -9.81 6.77
C VAL A 50 -20.31 -10.77 6.08
N VAL A 51 -19.34 -10.21 5.35
CA VAL A 51 -18.35 -10.98 4.60
C VAL A 51 -17.45 -11.81 5.52
N ARG A 52 -17.02 -11.25 6.65
CA ARG A 52 -16.14 -11.94 7.59
C ARG A 52 -16.77 -13.19 8.21
N ARG A 53 -18.10 -13.23 8.34
CA ARG A 53 -18.84 -14.40 8.87
C ARG A 53 -19.03 -15.48 7.81
N LEU A 54 -19.22 -15.12 6.55
CA LEU A 54 -19.48 -16.06 5.45
C LEU A 54 -18.24 -16.77 4.91
N THR A 55 -17.05 -16.24 5.20
CA THR A 55 -15.78 -16.74 4.64
C THR A 55 -15.13 -17.85 5.45
N PHE A 56 -15.69 -18.27 6.60
CA PHE A 56 -15.15 -19.32 7.47
C PHE A 56 -13.63 -19.19 7.76
N GLY A 57 -13.11 -17.95 7.80
CA GLY A 57 -11.68 -17.66 8.04
C GLY A 57 -10.83 -17.38 6.79
N PHE A 58 -11.34 -17.61 5.58
CA PHE A 58 -10.64 -17.33 4.31
C PHE A 58 -10.83 -15.89 3.83
N THR A 59 -10.77 -14.91 4.74
CA THR A 59 -11.01 -13.50 4.40
C THR A 59 -9.95 -12.94 3.46
N ASN A 60 -8.72 -13.47 3.50
CA ASN A 60 -7.64 -13.10 2.60
C ASN A 60 -7.94 -13.47 1.13
N VAL A 61 -8.45 -14.68 0.87
CA VAL A 61 -8.81 -15.09 -0.50
C VAL A 61 -9.90 -14.18 -1.07
N LEU A 62 -10.86 -13.80 -0.24
CA LEU A 62 -11.90 -12.88 -0.67
C LEU A 62 -11.38 -11.44 -0.83
N ALA A 63 -10.44 -11.00 0.00
CA ALA A 63 -9.74 -9.74 -0.21
C ALA A 63 -8.99 -9.72 -1.54
N ASP A 64 -8.35 -10.83 -1.91
CA ASP A 64 -7.64 -10.98 -3.20
C ASP A 64 -8.62 -10.96 -4.37
N TRP A 65 -9.79 -11.58 -4.24
CA TRP A 65 -10.87 -11.47 -5.22
C TRP A 65 -11.33 -10.01 -5.40
N TYR A 66 -11.64 -9.30 -4.30
CA TYR A 66 -12.03 -7.89 -4.38
C TYR A 66 -10.91 -6.98 -4.89
N TRP A 67 -9.65 -7.34 -4.64
CA TRP A 67 -8.51 -6.65 -5.23
C TRP A 67 -8.49 -6.80 -6.76
N LEU A 68 -8.74 -7.99 -7.30
CA LEU A 68 -8.87 -8.18 -8.75
C LEU A 68 -10.05 -7.37 -9.32
N GLN A 69 -11.20 -7.35 -8.62
CA GLN A 69 -12.33 -6.51 -9.02
C GLN A 69 -11.98 -5.02 -9.00
N PHE A 70 -11.24 -4.57 -7.97
CA PHE A 70 -10.74 -3.20 -7.90
C PHE A 70 -9.78 -2.88 -9.04
N VAL A 71 -8.84 -3.77 -9.39
CA VAL A 71 -7.91 -3.57 -10.51
C VAL A 71 -8.67 -3.45 -11.83
N GLN A 72 -9.64 -4.32 -12.07
CA GLN A 72 -10.47 -4.24 -13.29
C GLN A 72 -11.28 -2.95 -13.32
N TYR A 73 -11.95 -2.61 -12.21
CA TYR A 73 -12.64 -1.33 -12.07
C TYR A 73 -11.68 -0.16 -12.32
N PHE A 74 -10.56 -0.09 -11.62
CA PHE A 74 -9.62 1.02 -11.70
C PHE A 74 -8.91 1.14 -13.07
N GLY A 75 -8.78 0.04 -13.81
CA GLY A 75 -8.13 -0.02 -15.13
C GLY A 75 -9.07 0.19 -16.31
N ASP A 76 -10.31 -0.28 -16.25
CA ASP A 76 -11.28 -0.23 -17.36
C ASP A 76 -12.24 0.98 -17.31
N THR A 77 -12.14 1.88 -18.29
CA THR A 77 -13.04 3.05 -18.43
C THR A 77 -14.52 2.66 -18.53
N GLN A 78 -14.84 1.53 -19.18
CA GLN A 78 -16.20 1.04 -19.27
C GLN A 78 -16.72 0.56 -17.90
N ALA A 79 -15.85 -0.02 -17.07
CA ALA A 79 -16.18 -0.35 -15.68
C ALA A 79 -16.28 0.89 -14.78
N ARG A 80 -15.56 1.99 -15.09
CA ARG A 80 -15.62 3.29 -14.38
C ARG A 80 -16.61 4.29 -14.98
N ARG A 81 -17.78 3.86 -15.45
CA ARG A 81 -18.81 4.82 -15.93
C ARG A 81 -19.20 5.85 -14.86
N SER A 82 -19.09 5.50 -13.58
CA SER A 82 -19.32 6.40 -12.44
C SER A 82 -18.07 7.17 -11.99
N GLY A 83 -17.00 7.18 -12.78
CA GLY A 83 -15.71 7.71 -12.37
C GLY A 83 -15.04 6.84 -11.29
N TYR A 84 -14.15 7.44 -10.50
CA TYR A 84 -13.34 6.76 -9.48
C TYR A 84 -14.05 6.54 -8.13
N ASN A 85 -15.33 6.92 -8.01
CA ASN A 85 -16.06 7.02 -6.74
C ASN A 85 -16.07 5.77 -5.86
N LEU A 86 -15.89 4.57 -6.42
CA LEU A 86 -15.86 3.31 -5.66
C LEU A 86 -14.47 2.93 -5.17
N SER A 87 -13.41 3.67 -5.53
CA SER A 87 -12.04 3.28 -5.22
C SER A 87 -11.83 3.17 -3.71
N ALA A 88 -12.34 4.13 -2.94
CA ALA A 88 -12.22 4.08 -1.48
C ALA A 88 -13.02 2.93 -0.87
N ASP A 89 -14.23 2.66 -1.36
CA ASP A 89 -15.07 1.56 -0.86
C ASP A 89 -14.40 0.20 -1.08
N TYR A 90 -13.81 -0.01 -2.27
CA TYR A 90 -13.02 -1.21 -2.57
C TYR A 90 -11.84 -1.34 -1.61
N LEU A 91 -11.04 -0.29 -1.48
CA LEU A 91 -9.82 -0.34 -0.67
C LEU A 91 -10.13 -0.50 0.82
N GLU A 92 -11.20 0.09 1.34
CA GLU A 92 -11.68 -0.10 2.71
C GLU A 92 -12.17 -1.54 2.95
N LEU A 93 -12.93 -2.10 2.01
CA LEU A 93 -13.37 -3.50 2.09
C LEU A 93 -12.17 -4.45 2.10
N ILE A 94 -11.25 -4.31 1.14
CA ILE A 94 -10.04 -5.15 1.05
C ILE A 94 -9.20 -5.00 2.31
N SER A 95 -9.03 -3.77 2.81
CA SER A 95 -8.27 -3.49 4.04
C SER A 95 -8.91 -4.10 5.29
N THR A 96 -10.23 -4.23 5.30
CA THR A 96 -10.95 -4.86 6.42
C THR A 96 -10.85 -6.38 6.35
N LEU A 97 -10.92 -6.96 5.16
CA LEU A 97 -10.82 -8.41 4.94
C LEU A 97 -9.38 -8.93 5.12
N ASN A 98 -8.39 -8.16 4.67
CA ASN A 98 -6.97 -8.47 4.82
C ASN A 98 -6.19 -7.22 5.27
N PRO A 99 -6.13 -6.96 6.59
CA PRO A 99 -5.40 -5.83 7.15
C PRO A 99 -3.91 -5.81 6.79
N TYR A 100 -3.32 -6.97 6.51
CA TYR A 100 -1.92 -7.13 6.18
C TYR A 100 -1.58 -6.84 4.71
N PHE A 101 -2.59 -6.56 3.88
CA PHE A 101 -2.41 -6.26 2.45
C PHE A 101 -1.99 -4.80 2.24
N ILE A 102 -0.72 -4.50 2.53
CA ILE A 102 -0.14 -3.15 2.46
C ILE A 102 -0.28 -2.52 1.06
N HIS A 103 -0.13 -3.29 -0.03
CA HIS A 103 -0.28 -2.73 -1.39
C HIS A 103 -1.68 -2.21 -1.67
N ALA A 104 -2.73 -2.92 -1.25
CA ALA A 104 -4.10 -2.44 -1.45
C ALA A 104 -4.30 -1.10 -0.73
N GLN A 105 -3.89 -1.01 0.54
CA GLN A 105 -3.97 0.24 1.31
C GLN A 105 -3.14 1.37 0.68
N ALA A 106 -1.95 1.05 0.17
CA ALA A 106 -1.08 2.02 -0.48
C ALA A 106 -1.72 2.68 -1.72
N GLN A 107 -2.60 1.96 -2.44
CA GLN A 107 -3.30 2.54 -3.59
C GLN A 107 -4.20 3.72 -3.23
N ALA A 108 -4.58 3.88 -1.95
CA ALA A 108 -5.37 5.03 -1.52
C ALA A 108 -4.68 6.36 -1.83
N ASN A 109 -3.34 6.41 -1.82
CA ASN A 109 -2.59 7.62 -2.21
C ASN A 109 -2.89 8.07 -3.65
N TYR A 110 -3.15 7.15 -4.58
CA TYR A 110 -3.43 7.51 -5.97
C TYR A 110 -4.92 7.41 -6.29
N ALA A 111 -5.51 6.24 -6.03
CA ALA A 111 -6.88 5.93 -6.41
C ALA A 111 -7.92 6.75 -5.63
N VAL A 112 -7.60 7.22 -4.42
CA VAL A 112 -8.52 7.97 -3.57
C VAL A 112 -8.09 9.43 -3.47
N ALA A 113 -6.84 9.73 -3.09
CA ALA A 113 -6.42 11.13 -2.94
C ALA A 113 -6.40 11.88 -4.28
N GLU A 114 -5.93 11.25 -5.35
CA GLU A 114 -5.84 11.91 -6.68
C GLU A 114 -7.08 11.65 -7.52
N ALA A 115 -7.36 10.38 -7.80
CA ALA A 115 -8.34 10.02 -8.82
C ALA A 115 -9.79 10.31 -8.38
N MET A 116 -10.10 10.10 -7.09
CA MET A 116 -11.37 10.52 -6.49
C MET A 116 -11.36 11.97 -5.99
N ALA A 117 -10.19 12.62 -5.93
CA ALA A 117 -10.01 13.91 -5.25
C ALA A 117 -10.49 13.91 -3.78
N ASP A 118 -10.30 12.81 -3.05
CA ASP A 118 -10.67 12.67 -1.63
C ASP A 118 -9.43 12.37 -0.76
N PRO A 119 -8.57 13.37 -0.51
CA PRO A 119 -7.35 13.18 0.27
C PRO A 119 -7.63 12.82 1.74
N GLU A 120 -8.77 13.23 2.31
CA GLU A 120 -9.10 12.92 3.70
C GLU A 120 -9.40 11.43 3.88
N ARG A 121 -10.22 10.85 3.01
CA ARG A 121 -10.53 9.42 3.04
C ARG A 121 -9.29 8.58 2.70
N ALA A 122 -8.44 9.06 1.80
CA ALA A 122 -7.15 8.42 1.54
C ALA A 122 -6.27 8.36 2.79
N LEU A 123 -6.16 9.46 3.55
CA LEU A 123 -5.42 9.49 4.82
C LEU A 123 -6.01 8.52 5.84
N ARG A 124 -7.34 8.40 5.91
CA ARG A 124 -8.02 7.44 6.79
C ARG A 124 -7.63 5.99 6.47
N ILE A 125 -7.59 5.63 5.19
CA ILE A 125 -7.16 4.30 4.74
C ILE A 125 -5.68 4.04 5.06
N LEU A 126 -4.80 4.97 4.68
CA LEU A 126 -3.34 4.85 4.86
C LEU A 126 -2.97 4.77 6.34
N LEU A 127 -3.45 5.71 7.16
CA LEU A 127 -3.15 5.74 8.60
C LEU A 127 -3.83 4.59 9.34
N GLY A 128 -5.06 4.21 8.95
CA GLY A 128 -5.70 3.00 9.46
C GLY A 128 -4.88 1.74 9.17
N GLY A 129 -4.25 1.66 8.00
CA GLY A 129 -3.30 0.61 7.64
C GLY A 129 -2.09 0.59 8.57
N THR A 130 -1.51 1.75 8.89
CA THR A 130 -0.39 1.83 9.85
C THR A 130 -0.78 1.35 11.24
N ALA A 131 -1.97 1.75 11.74
CA ALA A 131 -2.45 1.38 13.06
C ALA A 131 -2.71 -0.12 13.21
N ARG A 132 -3.19 -0.78 12.14
CA ARG A 132 -3.41 -2.24 12.12
C ARG A 132 -2.13 -3.05 11.91
N ASN A 133 -1.05 -2.41 11.47
CA ASN A 133 0.22 -3.05 11.14
C ASN A 133 1.39 -2.30 11.80
N PRO A 134 1.45 -2.13 13.13
CA PRO A 134 2.58 -1.43 13.74
C PRO A 134 3.88 -2.21 13.51
N ASN A 135 4.94 -1.53 13.06
CA ASN A 135 6.28 -2.11 12.89
C ASN A 135 6.36 -3.34 11.97
N ARG A 136 5.41 -3.50 11.04
CA ARG A 136 5.43 -4.60 10.07
C ARG A 136 6.60 -4.38 9.11
N ARG A 137 7.49 -5.36 9.06
CA ARG A 137 8.61 -5.46 8.11
C ARG A 137 8.12 -5.73 6.69
N GLY A 138 8.97 -5.42 5.72
CA GLY A 138 8.73 -5.84 4.34
C GLY A 138 8.75 -7.37 4.22
N THR A 139 7.99 -7.93 3.28
CA THR A 139 7.94 -9.40 3.07
C THR A 139 7.63 -9.71 1.60
N LEU A 140 8.39 -10.61 0.97
CA LEU A 140 8.16 -11.06 -0.42
C LEU A 140 8.06 -9.89 -1.43
N GLY A 141 8.93 -8.88 -1.31
CA GLY A 141 8.92 -7.70 -2.18
C GLY A 141 7.87 -6.63 -1.81
N MET A 142 6.97 -6.92 -0.87
CA MET A 142 6.01 -5.95 -0.33
C MET A 142 6.72 -5.03 0.67
N PRO A 143 6.51 -3.70 0.60
CA PRO A 143 7.05 -2.81 1.62
C PRO A 143 6.31 -2.99 2.96
N GLY A 144 7.01 -2.65 4.04
CA GLY A 144 6.47 -2.62 5.39
C GLY A 144 5.65 -1.36 5.69
N THR A 145 5.33 -1.15 6.97
CA THR A 145 4.49 -0.04 7.47
C THR A 145 5.05 1.33 7.14
N TRP A 146 6.39 1.45 7.06
CA TRP A 146 7.07 2.69 6.69
C TRP A 146 6.50 3.32 5.41
N TYR A 147 6.09 2.48 4.46
CA TYR A 147 5.60 2.92 3.17
C TYR A 147 4.24 3.60 3.25
N LEU A 148 3.36 3.15 4.15
CA LEU A 148 2.05 3.78 4.37
C LEU A 148 2.22 5.15 5.03
N TYR A 149 3.12 5.29 6.01
CA TYR A 149 3.45 6.59 6.59
C TYR A 149 4.03 7.55 5.54
N ARG A 150 4.96 7.08 4.70
CA ARG A 150 5.51 7.87 3.59
C ARG A 150 4.41 8.38 2.66
N LEU A 151 3.48 7.51 2.26
CA LEU A 151 2.37 7.86 1.39
C LEU A 151 1.42 8.86 2.06
N ALA A 152 1.08 8.66 3.33
CA ALA A 152 0.27 9.61 4.09
C ALA A 152 0.96 10.99 4.15
N GLY A 153 2.28 11.04 4.39
CA GLY A 153 3.07 12.27 4.35
C GLY A 153 3.02 12.95 2.99
N SER A 154 3.07 12.18 1.90
CA SER A 154 2.93 12.71 0.53
C SER A 154 1.54 13.30 0.28
N VAL A 155 0.46 12.65 0.74
CA VAL A 155 -0.91 13.19 0.63
C VAL A 155 -1.02 14.50 1.41
N VAL A 156 -0.54 14.52 2.65
CA VAL A 156 -0.54 15.73 3.49
C VAL A 156 0.18 16.89 2.81
N PHE A 157 1.40 16.62 2.32
CA PHE A 157 2.19 17.62 1.62
C PHE A 157 1.47 18.15 0.37
N ARG A 158 1.03 17.26 -0.54
CA ARG A 158 0.50 17.69 -1.84
C ARG A 158 -0.84 18.41 -1.72
N HIS A 159 -1.76 17.91 -0.90
CA HIS A 159 -3.14 18.42 -0.83
C HIS A 159 -3.36 19.52 0.20
N TYR A 160 -2.53 19.58 1.24
CA TYR A 160 -2.73 20.56 2.33
C TYR A 160 -1.54 21.52 2.49
N GLN A 161 -0.41 21.26 1.80
CA GLN A 161 0.82 22.04 1.95
C GLN A 161 1.29 22.15 3.41
N ASP A 162 0.91 21.18 4.25
CA ASP A 162 1.27 21.12 5.66
C ASP A 162 2.60 20.41 5.81
N TYR A 163 3.68 21.18 5.65
CA TYR A 163 5.06 20.70 5.76
C TYR A 163 5.36 20.11 7.15
N GLY A 164 4.77 20.67 8.21
CA GLY A 164 4.99 20.21 9.58
C GLY A 164 4.41 18.82 9.83
N ARG A 165 3.17 18.57 9.40
CA ARG A 165 2.54 17.26 9.49
C ARG A 165 3.14 16.26 8.52
N ALA A 166 3.54 16.69 7.32
CA ALA A 166 4.30 15.85 6.40
C ALA A 166 5.63 15.40 7.06
N ALA A 167 6.38 16.31 7.67
CA ALA A 167 7.62 16.00 8.38
C ALA A 167 7.42 14.93 9.47
N GLN A 168 6.36 15.05 10.27
CA GLN A 168 6.03 14.06 11.30
C GLN A 168 5.76 12.68 10.71
N LEU A 169 5.03 12.59 9.60
CA LEU A 169 4.74 11.32 8.94
C LEU A 169 5.98 10.68 8.31
N TYR A 170 6.87 11.48 7.71
CA TYR A 170 8.15 10.97 7.22
C TYR A 170 9.09 10.55 8.38
N ALA A 171 9.07 11.25 9.51
CA ALA A 171 9.82 10.85 10.71
C ALA A 171 9.29 9.53 11.29
N LEU A 172 7.96 9.36 11.34
CA LEU A 172 7.34 8.08 11.70
C LEU A 172 7.75 6.97 10.72
N ALA A 173 7.76 7.25 9.41
CA ALA A 173 8.25 6.31 8.40
C ALA A 173 9.71 5.92 8.64
N ALA A 174 10.58 6.87 8.94
CA ALA A 174 12.01 6.63 9.21
C ALA A 174 12.25 5.76 10.45
N GLY A 175 11.36 5.82 11.45
CA GLY A 175 11.44 4.99 12.66
C GLY A 175 10.91 3.56 12.49
N GLN A 176 10.35 3.21 11.34
CA GLN A 176 9.82 1.86 11.10
C GLN A 176 10.90 0.88 10.61
N PRO A 177 10.75 -0.43 10.85
CA PRO A 177 11.66 -1.44 10.31
C PRO A 177 11.78 -1.40 8.79
N ASP A 178 12.99 -1.66 8.29
CA ASP A 178 13.35 -1.71 6.87
C ASP A 178 13.11 -0.40 6.10
N ALA A 179 12.85 0.70 6.79
CA ALA A 179 12.68 2.01 6.16
C ALA A 179 13.98 2.44 5.47
N PRO A 180 13.92 2.87 4.19
CA PRO A 180 15.09 3.41 3.52
C PRO A 180 15.59 4.67 4.22
N ALA A 181 16.91 4.84 4.31
CA ALA A 181 17.53 5.96 5.02
C ALA A 181 17.07 7.36 4.52
N VAL A 182 16.64 7.46 3.26
CA VAL A 182 16.04 8.68 2.68
C VAL A 182 14.74 9.12 3.39
N MET A 183 14.08 8.27 4.18
CA MET A 183 12.92 8.71 4.97
C MET A 183 13.30 9.73 6.04
N LYS A 184 14.47 9.55 6.67
CA LYS A 184 15.01 10.51 7.66
C LYS A 184 15.41 11.82 6.99
N GLU A 185 16.05 11.72 5.83
CA GLU A 185 16.39 12.87 4.97
C GLU A 185 15.15 13.70 4.62
N ASN A 186 14.09 13.04 4.13
CA ASN A 186 12.84 13.69 3.79
C ASN A 186 12.19 14.36 5.00
N ALA A 187 12.17 13.69 6.15
CA ALA A 187 11.64 14.26 7.39
C ALA A 187 12.40 15.54 7.79
N ALA A 188 13.73 15.51 7.74
CA ALA A 188 14.57 16.66 8.04
C ALA A 188 14.31 17.83 7.06
N ALA A 189 14.18 17.54 5.77
CA ALA A 189 13.85 18.53 4.75
C ALA A 189 12.47 19.17 4.98
N PHE A 190 11.44 18.38 5.30
CA PHE A 190 10.10 18.88 5.60
C PHE A 190 10.07 19.72 6.88
N TYR A 191 10.80 19.34 7.94
CA TYR A 191 10.93 20.20 9.13
C TYR A 191 11.60 21.53 8.81
N GLY A 192 12.64 21.52 7.97
CA GLY A 192 13.28 22.75 7.49
C GLY A 192 12.31 23.64 6.73
N ALA A 193 11.53 23.07 5.82
CA ALA A 193 10.48 23.80 5.08
C ALA A 193 9.35 24.31 5.99
N ALA A 194 9.11 23.66 7.12
CA ALA A 194 8.18 24.11 8.16
C ALA A 194 8.79 25.13 9.14
N ASN A 195 9.99 25.66 8.85
CA ASN A 195 10.78 26.55 9.73
C ASN A 195 11.13 25.94 11.11
N ASP A 196 11.09 24.62 11.24
CA ASP A 196 11.53 23.93 12.44
C ASP A 196 13.00 23.50 12.29
N GLN A 197 13.88 24.48 12.40
CA GLN A 197 15.33 24.25 12.27
C GLN A 197 15.86 23.29 13.33
N THR A 198 15.29 23.31 14.54
CA THR A 198 15.74 22.44 15.65
C THR A 198 15.54 20.96 15.29
N ARG A 199 14.34 20.58 14.85
CA ARG A 199 14.07 19.20 14.44
C ARG A 199 14.77 18.84 13.12
N ALA A 200 14.89 19.80 12.19
CA ALA A 200 15.63 19.59 10.96
C ALA A 200 17.11 19.27 11.22
N ILE A 201 17.82 20.12 11.99
CA ILE A 201 19.23 19.93 12.34
C ILE A 201 19.43 18.59 13.04
N ARG A 202 18.58 18.25 14.02
CA ARG A 202 18.66 16.98 14.74
C ARG A 202 18.61 15.78 13.78
N LEU A 203 17.64 15.73 12.88
CA LEU A 203 17.50 14.61 11.95
C LEU A 203 18.61 14.58 10.89
N TRP A 204 19.10 15.75 10.45
CA TRP A 204 20.26 15.82 9.56
C TRP A 204 21.54 15.32 10.23
N LEU A 205 21.75 15.62 11.52
CA LEU A 205 22.86 15.10 12.31
C LEU A 205 22.78 13.58 12.47
N GLU A 206 21.61 13.06 12.88
CA GLU A 206 21.39 11.61 12.96
C GLU A 206 21.67 10.92 11.62
N PHE A 207 21.14 11.47 10.52
CA PHE A 207 21.38 10.96 9.17
C PHE A 207 22.86 11.03 8.78
N TYR A 208 23.57 12.11 9.11
CA TYR A 208 25.02 12.23 8.89
C TYR A 208 25.80 11.13 9.61
N CYS A 209 25.45 10.84 10.87
CA CYS A 209 26.12 9.82 11.69
C CYS A 209 25.84 8.40 11.21
N GLU A 210 24.60 8.11 10.80
CA GLU A 210 24.14 6.78 10.39
C GLU A 210 24.33 6.50 8.89
N ALA A 211 24.71 7.51 8.10
CA ALA A 211 24.80 7.41 6.65
C ALA A 211 25.64 6.18 6.22
N PRO A 212 25.04 5.25 5.43
CA PRO A 212 25.71 4.01 5.05
C PRO A 212 26.80 4.22 4.00
N PHE A 213 26.72 5.29 3.23
CA PHE A 213 27.64 5.60 2.14
C PHE A 213 28.22 7.02 2.28
N PRO A 214 29.49 7.23 1.89
CA PRO A 214 30.13 8.55 1.95
C PRO A 214 29.35 9.65 1.23
N GLN A 215 28.71 9.32 0.10
CA GLN A 215 27.91 10.29 -0.65
C GLN A 215 26.73 10.83 0.16
N MET A 216 26.02 9.96 0.89
CA MET A 216 24.89 10.36 1.72
C MET A 216 25.36 11.23 2.90
N ARG A 217 26.51 10.90 3.49
CA ARG A 217 27.14 11.72 4.52
C ARG A 217 27.54 13.10 4.00
N SER A 218 28.09 13.17 2.78
CA SER A 218 28.44 14.43 2.12
C SER A 218 27.20 15.30 1.88
N ASN A 219 26.10 14.72 1.42
CA ASN A 219 24.85 15.44 1.23
C ASN A 219 24.33 16.01 2.57
N ALA A 220 24.36 15.19 3.63
CA ALA A 220 23.96 15.61 4.98
C ALA A 220 24.83 16.77 5.50
N ARG A 221 26.14 16.70 5.27
CA ARG A 221 27.11 17.75 5.61
C ARG A 221 26.77 19.08 4.93
N GLU A 222 26.48 19.05 3.64
CA GLU A 222 26.11 20.25 2.89
C GLU A 222 24.83 20.89 3.47
N ARG A 223 23.84 20.07 3.81
CA ARG A 223 22.57 20.54 4.40
C ARG A 223 22.76 21.12 5.80
N LEU A 224 23.57 20.48 6.64
CA LEU A 224 23.95 20.98 7.96
C LEU A 224 24.70 22.31 7.88
N GLY A 225 25.63 22.44 6.93
CA GLY A 225 26.35 23.70 6.69
C GLY A 225 25.42 24.86 6.33
N LYS A 226 24.39 24.60 5.50
CA LYS A 226 23.34 25.58 5.18
C LYS A 226 22.48 25.98 6.39
N LEU A 227 22.44 25.12 7.42
CA LEU A 227 21.76 25.37 8.69
C LEU A 227 22.69 25.92 9.78
N GLY A 228 23.93 26.27 9.43
CA GLY A 228 24.92 26.86 10.33
C GLY A 228 25.72 25.86 11.16
N ILE A 229 25.61 24.56 10.89
CA ILE A 229 26.35 23.51 11.60
C ILE A 229 27.59 23.10 10.80
N GLY A 230 28.77 23.34 11.37
CA GLY A 230 30.06 23.01 10.75
C GLY A 230 30.38 21.52 10.74
N ASP A 231 31.30 21.08 9.87
CA ASP A 231 31.66 19.66 9.75
C ASP A 231 32.32 19.11 11.02
N GLU A 232 33.20 19.88 11.67
CA GLU A 232 33.78 19.48 12.96
C GLU A 232 32.72 19.32 14.05
N GLU A 233 31.73 20.21 14.07
CA GLU A 233 30.62 20.15 15.01
C GLU A 233 29.75 18.91 14.77
N ALA A 234 29.39 18.65 13.51
CA ALA A 234 28.66 17.44 13.12
C ALA A 234 29.44 16.16 13.45
N ALA A 235 30.74 16.14 13.20
CA ALA A 235 31.61 15.01 13.54
C ALA A 235 31.71 14.77 15.05
N ARG A 236 31.83 15.85 15.85
CA ARG A 236 31.80 15.77 17.32
C ARG A 236 30.47 15.21 17.83
N ALA A 237 29.35 15.63 17.25
CA ALA A 237 28.02 15.12 17.62
C ALA A 237 27.92 13.59 17.44
N CYS A 238 28.47 13.05 16.35
CA CYS A 238 28.50 11.59 16.14
C CYS A 238 29.43 10.85 17.10
N ALA A 239 30.52 11.48 17.54
CA ALA A 239 31.45 10.89 18.51
C ALA A 239 30.87 10.88 19.92
N ALA A 240 30.08 11.89 20.30
CA ALA A 240 29.45 12.01 21.61
C ALA A 240 28.23 11.09 21.80
N GLY A 241 27.63 10.60 20.71
CA GLY A 241 26.48 9.68 20.74
C GLY A 241 26.83 8.19 20.72
N LYS A 242 28.12 7.83 20.74
CA LYS A 242 28.62 6.46 20.85
C LYS A 242 29.05 6.16 22.28
#